data_AF-A0A4X2JU04-F1
#
_entry.id   AF-A0A4X2JU04-F1
#
_cell.length_a   1.000
_cell.length_b   1.000
_cell.length_c   1.000
_cell.angle_alpha   90.00
_cell.angle_beta   90.00
_cell.angle_gamma   90.00
#
_symmetry.space_group_name_H-M   'P 1'
#
loop_
_entity.id
_entity.type
_entity.pdbx_description
1 polymer ?
#
loop_
_entity_poly.entity_id
_entity_poly.type
_entity_poly.pdbx_seq_one_letter_code
_entity_poly.pdbx_strand_id
1 'polypeptide(L)'
;MASHGREKAPPDQVHQNQIMCELIRKELRAQKLYTTYHVNPNRKVHTITRKPMSWHDNMEEPADAKFLNIIYYAAQGPKKKYSEPQTESQEVGWDSKPLVSALTPHPGQPGVAFGEGRP
;
A
#
# COMPACT_ATOMS: atom_id res chain seq x y z
N MET A 1 4.07 -15.34 38.29
CA MET A 1 4.13 -14.43 39.45
C MET A 1 4.10 -13.00 38.94
N ALA A 2 3.01 -12.27 39.21
CA ALA A 2 2.86 -10.89 38.77
C ALA A 2 3.73 -9.99 39.66
N SER A 3 4.63 -9.20 39.05
CA SER A 3 5.45 -8.23 39.79
C SER A 3 4.53 -7.14 40.34
N HIS A 4 4.38 -7.09 41.66
CA HIS A 4 3.71 -5.98 42.34
C HIS A 4 4.32 -4.65 41.91
N GLY A 5 3.51 -3.79 41.30
CA GLY A 5 3.92 -2.45 40.90
C GLY A 5 4.34 -1.68 42.14
N ARG A 6 5.65 -1.42 42.27
CA ARG A 6 6.16 -0.50 43.30
C ARG A 6 5.57 0.88 43.01
N GLU A 7 4.95 1.50 44.02
CA GLU A 7 4.55 2.90 43.95
C GLU A 7 5.79 3.73 43.61
N LYS A 8 5.75 4.41 42.46
CA LYS A 8 6.88 5.24 42.02
C LYS A 8 6.90 6.48 42.89
N ALA A 9 8.06 6.77 43.48
CA ALA A 9 8.27 8.02 44.20
C ALA A 9 7.90 9.22 43.31
N PRO A 10 7.32 10.29 43.88
CA PRO A 10 6.95 11.47 43.11
C PRO A 10 8.18 11.98 42.36
N PRO A 11 8.06 12.22 41.04
CA PRO A 11 9.21 12.55 40.21
C PRO A 11 9.80 13.89 40.64
N ASP A 12 11.12 13.93 40.82
CA ASP A 12 11.84 15.17 41.07
C ASP A 12 11.79 16.05 39.81
N GLN A 13 11.08 17.17 39.92
CA GLN A 13 10.85 18.10 38.82
C GLN A 13 12.17 18.70 38.31
N VAL A 14 13.16 18.92 39.19
CA VAL A 14 14.46 19.47 38.80
C VAL A 14 15.21 18.45 37.95
N HIS A 15 15.22 17.19 38.37
CA HIS A 15 15.82 16.10 37.61
C HIS A 15 15.16 15.88 36.25
N GLN A 16 13.83 15.92 36.16
CA GLN A 16 13.11 15.83 34.89
C GLN A 16 13.46 16.98 33.94
N ASN A 17 13.54 18.21 34.47
CA ASN A 17 13.92 19.38 33.69
C ASN A 17 15.36 19.28 33.17
N GLN A 18 16.28 18.69 33.94
CA GLN A 18 17.66 18.44 33.50
C GLN A 18 17.71 17.44 32.34
N ILE A 19 16.94 16.35 32.42
CA ILE A 19 16.83 15.37 31.34
C ILE A 19 16.27 16.02 30.07
N MET A 20 15.21 16.82 30.19
CA MET A 20 14.63 17.53 29.06
C MET A 20 15.64 18.49 28.40
N CYS A 21 16.37 19.26 29.21
CA CYS A 21 17.42 20.16 28.70
C CYS A 21 18.54 19.40 27.97
N GLU A 22 18.98 18.27 28.49
CA GLU A 22 19.97 17.42 27.82
C GLU A 22 19.46 16.86 26.48
N LEU A 23 18.21 16.40 26.44
CA LEU A 23 17.60 15.86 25.22
C LEU A 23 17.53 16.93 24.13
N ILE A 24 17.04 18.13 24.47
CA ILE A 24 16.97 19.26 23.52
C ILE A 24 18.36 19.60 22.99
N ARG A 25 19.40 19.64 23.85
CA ARG A 25 20.78 19.91 23.40
C ARG A 25 21.32 18.82 22.48
N LYS A 26 21.04 17.55 22.76
CA LYS A 26 21.45 16.41 21.92
C LYS A 26 20.74 16.42 20.57
N GLU A 27 19.45 16.73 20.56
CA GLU A 27 18.65 16.86 19.36
C GLU A 27 19.14 18.02 18.47
N LEU A 28 19.34 19.20 19.07
CA LEU A 28 19.88 20.37 18.35
C LEU A 28 21.30 20.14 17.80
N ARG A 29 22.12 19.34 18.48
CA ARG A 29 23.45 18.95 17.97
C ARG A 29 23.36 18.06 16.73
N ALA A 30 22.32 17.23 16.61
CA ALA A 30 22.14 16.30 15.51
C ALA A 30 21.29 16.88 14.35
N GLN A 31 20.58 17.99 14.57
CA GLN A 31 19.85 18.69 13.51
C GLN A 31 20.82 19.39 12.55
N LYS A 32 21.12 18.72 11.45
CA LYS A 32 21.84 19.32 10.32
C LYS A 32 20.85 20.07 9.44
N LEU A 33 20.82 21.40 9.55
CA LEU A 33 20.02 22.25 8.68
C LEU A 33 20.66 22.35 7.29
N TYR A 34 20.06 21.69 6.31
CA TYR A 34 20.44 21.85 4.91
C TYR A 34 19.79 23.11 4.34
N THR A 35 20.54 24.20 4.27
CA THR A 35 20.06 25.49 3.72
C THR A 35 20.10 25.51 2.19
N THR A 36 20.96 24.69 1.59
CA THR A 36 21.07 24.50 0.16
C THR A 36 20.56 23.10 -0.20
N TYR A 37 19.40 23.02 -0.82
CA TYR A 37 18.91 21.79 -1.46
C TYR A 37 18.96 21.99 -2.97
N HIS A 38 19.48 21.00 -3.69
CA HIS A 38 19.41 20.97 -5.16
C HIS A 38 18.62 19.73 -5.57
N VAL A 39 17.74 19.88 -6.54
CA VAL A 39 17.09 18.73 -7.16
C VAL A 39 18.12 18.05 -8.06
N ASN A 40 18.20 16.71 -8.04
CA ASN A 40 19.17 15.97 -8.84
C ASN A 40 18.95 16.26 -10.35
N PRO A 41 19.91 16.88 -11.06
CA PRO A 41 19.75 17.26 -12.47
C PRO A 41 19.58 16.07 -13.42
N ASN A 42 20.06 14.90 -13.01
CA ASN A 42 20.02 13.69 -13.84
C ASN A 42 18.77 12.83 -13.58
N ARG A 43 17.88 13.24 -12.66
CA ARG A 43 16.59 12.59 -12.43
C ARG A 43 15.48 13.39 -13.11
N LYS A 44 14.88 12.80 -14.15
CA LYS A 44 13.72 13.37 -14.89
C LYS A 44 12.45 13.49 -14.04
N VAL A 45 12.34 12.75 -12.93
CA VAL A 45 11.18 12.79 -12.04
C VAL A 45 11.45 13.77 -10.92
N HIS A 46 11.02 15.02 -11.11
CA HIS A 46 10.96 16.00 -10.05
C HIS A 46 9.61 15.86 -9.35
N THR A 47 9.55 15.07 -8.27
CA THR A 47 8.39 15.04 -7.38
C THR A 47 8.36 16.31 -6.52
N ILE A 48 8.35 17.48 -7.17
CA ILE A 48 7.85 18.69 -6.53
C ILE A 48 6.39 18.34 -6.25
N THR A 49 6.05 18.19 -4.97
CA THR A 49 4.71 17.84 -4.50
C THR A 49 3.68 18.85 -5.02
N ARG A 50 3.19 18.64 -6.24
CA ARG A 50 2.03 19.34 -6.77
C ARG A 50 0.78 18.86 -6.05
N LYS A 51 -0.32 19.57 -6.25
CA LYS A 51 -1.62 19.19 -5.70
C LYS A 51 -1.88 17.72 -6.09
N PRO A 52 -2.12 16.82 -5.11
CA PRO A 52 -2.20 15.37 -5.36
C PRO A 52 -3.18 14.94 -6.46
N MET A 53 -4.14 15.81 -6.77
CA MET A 53 -5.24 15.58 -7.72
C MET A 53 -5.24 16.57 -8.90
N SER A 54 -4.11 17.20 -9.22
CA SER A 54 -4.01 18.11 -10.37
C SER A 54 -4.30 17.35 -11.67
N TRP A 55 -5.49 17.57 -12.25
CA TRP A 55 -5.92 16.87 -13.47
C TRP A 55 -4.95 17.12 -14.65
N HIS A 56 -4.35 18.31 -14.70
CA HIS A 56 -3.41 18.74 -15.74
C HIS A 56 -2.00 18.13 -15.65
N ASP A 57 -1.69 17.37 -14.59
CA ASP A 57 -0.42 16.65 -14.44
C ASP A 57 -0.53 15.15 -14.75
N ASN A 58 -1.73 14.64 -15.00
CA ASN A 58 -1.94 13.26 -15.47
C ASN A 58 -1.71 13.20 -16.98
N MET A 59 -0.50 13.53 -17.42
CA MET A 59 -0.02 13.00 -18.70
C MET A 59 0.09 11.49 -18.50
N GLU A 60 -0.98 10.78 -18.86
CA GLU A 60 -1.01 9.32 -18.84
C GLU A 60 -0.07 8.85 -19.94
N GLU A 61 1.22 8.76 -19.60
CA GLU A 61 2.18 8.07 -20.45
C GLU A 61 1.66 6.64 -20.61
N PRO A 62 1.49 6.14 -21.85
CA PRO A 62 0.95 4.80 -22.05
C PRO A 62 1.83 3.81 -21.29
N ALA A 63 1.25 3.18 -20.26
CA ALA A 63 1.96 2.23 -19.44
C ALA A 63 2.56 1.14 -20.33
N ASP A 64 3.80 0.71 -20.04
CA ASP A 64 4.46 -0.33 -20.81
C ASP A 64 3.56 -1.57 -20.92
N ALA A 65 3.22 -1.94 -22.15
CA ALA A 65 2.36 -3.08 -22.43
C ALA A 65 2.90 -4.38 -21.81
N LYS A 66 4.22 -4.52 -21.69
CA LYS A 66 4.84 -5.67 -21.01
C LYS A 66 4.49 -5.69 -19.52
N PHE A 67 4.51 -4.53 -18.87
CA PHE A 67 4.19 -4.39 -17.45
C PHE A 67 2.70 -4.63 -17.20
N LEU A 68 1.83 -4.09 -18.06
CA LEU A 68 0.39 -4.35 -18.00
C LEU A 68 0.08 -5.84 -18.13
N ASN A 69 0.73 -6.55 -19.05
CA ASN A 69 0.56 -7.99 -19.23
C ASN A 69 0.95 -8.78 -17.98
N ILE A 70 2.00 -8.36 -17.25
CA ILE A 70 2.39 -9.01 -15.99
C ILE A 70 1.31 -8.83 -14.93
N ILE A 71 0.74 -7.62 -14.80
CA ILE A 71 -0.34 -7.36 -13.84
C ILE A 71 -1.58 -8.19 -14.20
N TYR A 72 -1.98 -8.19 -15.47
CA TYR A 72 -3.13 -8.97 -15.93
C TYR A 72 -2.93 -10.47 -15.71
N TYR A 73 -1.73 -10.97 -15.97
CA TYR A 73 -1.37 -12.36 -15.70
C TYR A 73 -1.42 -12.65 -14.21
N ALA A 74 -0.83 -11.81 -13.36
CA ALA A 74 -0.84 -11.98 -11.90
C ALA A 74 -2.27 -12.00 -11.32
N ALA A 75 -3.17 -11.15 -11.85
CA ALA A 75 -4.57 -11.10 -11.45
C ALA A 75 -5.41 -12.29 -11.93
N GLN A 76 -4.94 -13.11 -12.89
CA GLN A 76 -5.68 -14.31 -13.28
C GLN A 76 -5.73 -15.32 -12.14
N GLY A 77 -6.89 -15.97 -11.98
CA GLY A 77 -7.08 -17.04 -11.02
C GLY A 77 -6.22 -18.28 -11.34
N PRO A 78 -5.93 -19.13 -10.34
CA PRO A 78 -5.05 -20.31 -10.49
C PRO A 78 -5.41 -21.23 -11.66
N LYS A 79 -6.71 -21.49 -11.88
CA LYS A 79 -7.23 -22.34 -12.98
C LYS A 79 -6.90 -21.84 -14.40
N LYS A 80 -6.62 -20.55 -14.56
CA LYS A 80 -6.21 -19.99 -15.86
C LYS A 80 -4.70 -20.07 -16.08
N LYS A 81 -3.92 -20.32 -15.02
CA LYS A 81 -2.45 -20.37 -15.05
C LYS A 81 -1.92 -21.80 -15.11
N TYR A 82 -2.58 -22.74 -14.44
CA TYR A 82 -2.12 -24.10 -14.27
C TYR A 82 -3.22 -25.09 -14.64
N SER A 83 -2.84 -26.21 -15.24
CA SER A 83 -3.75 -27.32 -15.55
C SER A 83 -4.20 -28.08 -14.31
N GLU A 84 -3.35 -28.12 -13.30
CA GLU A 84 -3.53 -28.86 -12.05
C GLU A 84 -3.15 -28.00 -10.84
N PRO A 85 -3.75 -28.24 -9.66
CA PRO A 85 -3.43 -27.50 -8.44
C PRO A 85 -1.97 -27.71 -8.06
N GLN A 86 -1.27 -26.61 -7.73
CA GLN A 86 0.16 -26.65 -7.40
C GLN A 86 0.41 -26.72 -5.89
N THR A 87 -0.62 -26.46 -5.08
CA THR A 87 -0.54 -26.47 -3.61
C THR A 87 -1.77 -27.15 -3.02
N GLU A 88 -1.64 -27.75 -1.84
CA GLU A 88 -2.75 -28.39 -1.12
C GLU A 88 -3.93 -27.43 -0.92
N SER A 89 -3.64 -26.15 -0.63
CA SER A 89 -4.66 -25.10 -0.52
C SER A 89 -5.43 -24.85 -1.83
N GLN A 90 -4.78 -25.03 -2.99
CA GLN A 90 -5.43 -24.93 -4.29
C GLN A 90 -6.30 -26.16 -4.57
N GLU A 91 -5.91 -27.35 -4.11
CA GLU A 91 -6.73 -28.57 -4.26
C GLU A 91 -8.11 -28.40 -3.63
N VAL A 92 -8.16 -27.85 -2.40
CA VAL A 92 -9.42 -27.61 -1.67
C VAL A 92 -10.33 -26.64 -2.43
N GLY A 93 -9.75 -25.60 -3.04
CA GLY A 93 -10.49 -24.53 -3.72
C GLY A 93 -10.69 -24.74 -5.23
N TRP A 94 -10.13 -25.81 -5.81
CA TRP A 94 -10.01 -25.96 -7.26
C TRP A 94 -11.39 -26.00 -7.92
N ASP A 95 -12.21 -27.00 -7.59
CA ASP A 95 -13.58 -27.18 -8.12
C ASP A 95 -14.66 -26.65 -7.17
N SER A 96 -14.44 -25.42 -6.69
CA SER A 96 -15.44 -24.73 -5.86
C SER A 96 -16.71 -24.44 -6.67
N LYS A 97 -17.85 -24.94 -6.17
CA LYS A 97 -19.19 -24.60 -6.70
C LYS A 97 -19.62 -23.27 -6.08
N PRO A 98 -19.71 -22.16 -6.84
CA PRO A 98 -20.10 -20.88 -6.26
C PRO A 98 -21.55 -20.97 -5.76
N LEU A 99 -21.80 -20.49 -4.54
CA LEU A 99 -23.14 -20.48 -3.93
C LEU A 99 -24.07 -19.44 -4.57
N VAL A 100 -23.48 -18.42 -5.22
CA VAL A 100 -24.18 -17.37 -5.94
C VAL A 100 -23.88 -17.53 -7.42
N SER A 101 -24.93 -17.66 -8.24
CA SER A 101 -24.75 -17.67 -9.69
C SER A 101 -24.46 -16.25 -10.18
N ALA A 102 -23.48 -16.09 -11.08
CA ALA A 102 -23.23 -14.81 -11.75
C ALA A 102 -24.43 -14.33 -12.59
N LEU A 103 -25.40 -15.22 -12.84
CA LEU A 103 -26.59 -14.98 -13.65
C LEU A 103 -27.83 -14.56 -12.84
N THR A 104 -27.79 -14.57 -11.50
CA THR A 104 -28.88 -14.01 -10.71
C THR A 104 -28.64 -12.51 -10.53
N PRO A 105 -29.40 -11.64 -11.21
CA PRO A 105 -29.29 -10.20 -10.98
C PRO A 105 -29.74 -9.96 -9.54
N HIS A 106 -28.92 -9.22 -8.79
CA HIS A 106 -29.37 -8.66 -7.51
C HIS A 106 -30.62 -7.80 -7.82
N PRO A 107 -31.75 -7.97 -7.11
CA PRO A 107 -32.91 -7.09 -7.32
C PRO A 107 -32.50 -5.65 -7.00
N GLY A 108 -32.19 -4.87 -8.03
CA GLY A 108 -31.72 -3.48 -7.91
C GLY A 108 -30.54 -3.05 -8.80
N GLN A 109 -29.90 -3.94 -9.58
CA GLN A 109 -28.85 -3.54 -10.53
C GLN A 109 -29.31 -3.75 -11.99
N PRO A 110 -29.33 -2.70 -12.85
CA PRO A 110 -29.59 -2.89 -14.27
C PRO A 110 -28.45 -3.69 -14.89
N GLY A 111 -28.80 -4.80 -15.54
CA GLY A 111 -27.86 -5.78 -16.08
C GLY A 111 -26.90 -5.18 -17.09
N VAL A 112 -25.60 -5.26 -16.79
CA VAL A 112 -24.54 -5.02 -17.78
C VAL A 112 -24.37 -6.33 -18.55
N ALA A 113 -24.96 -6.38 -19.75
CA ALA A 113 -24.77 -7.49 -20.68
C ALA A 113 -23.31 -7.49 -21.14
N PHE A 114 -22.48 -8.36 -20.56
CA PHE A 114 -21.20 -8.72 -21.16
C PHE A 114 -21.50 -9.57 -22.39
N GLY A 115 -21.49 -8.93 -23.55
CA GLY A 115 -21.68 -9.57 -24.84
C GLY A 115 -20.59 -10.60 -25.09
N GLU A 116 -20.99 -11.87 -25.22
CA GLU A 116 -20.21 -12.89 -25.88
C GLU A 116 -20.18 -12.57 -27.38
N GLY A 117 -19.10 -11.94 -27.83
CA GLY A 117 -18.75 -11.87 -29.24
C GLY A 117 -17.75 -12.98 -29.59
N ARG A 118 -18.25 -14.06 -30.21
CA ARG A 118 -17.51 -14.88 -31.18
C ARG A 118 -18.42 -15.07 -32.40
N PRO A 119 -17.87 -15.09 -33.62
CA PRO A 119 -17.05 -16.21 -34.12
C PRO A 119 -15.54 -16.01 -34.00
#